data_AF-A0A2G9SDM0-F1
#
_entry.id   AF-A0A2G9SDM0-F1
#
_cell.length_a   1.000
_cell.length_b   1.000
_cell.length_c   1.000
_cell.angle_alpha   90.00
_cell.angle_beta   90.00
_cell.angle_gamma   90.00
#
_symmetry.space_group_name_H-M   'P 1'
#
loop_
_entity.id
_entity.type
_entity.pdbx_description
1 polymer ?
#
loop_
_entity_poly.entity_id
_entity_poly.type
_entity_poly.pdbx_seq_one_letter_code
_entity_poly.pdbx_strand_id
1 'polypeptide(L)'
;MEAGLRGDVIRSQDFPIVIRFISENVPGFVLAWNFVKQKWDDITQKFPPGSFPIQSIVTKTTSQFATEVYLNEVVTFFNSTKSSSRDMWCVKEAIESIKLNIQWINNNLDSLKTWL
;
A
#
# COMPACT_ATOMS: atom_id res chain seq x y z
N MET A 1 -0.26 -14.79 -1.72
CA MET A 1 0.70 -13.88 -1.05
C MET A 1 1.66 -14.64 -0.15
N GLU A 2 1.18 -15.55 0.70
CA GLU A 2 2.04 -16.35 1.60
C GLU A 2 3.18 -17.11 0.91
N ALA A 3 2.93 -17.80 -0.20
CA ALA A 3 3.96 -18.52 -0.94
C ALA A 3 5.10 -17.61 -1.44
N GLY A 4 4.78 -16.39 -1.90
CA GLY A 4 5.79 -15.40 -2.29
C GLY A 4 6.58 -14.84 -1.09
N LEU A 5 5.91 -14.66 0.05
CA LEU A 5 6.58 -14.24 1.28
C LEU A 5 7.46 -15.34 1.87
N ARG A 6 7.12 -16.62 1.74
CA ARG A 6 7.98 -17.74 2.13
C ARG A 6 9.15 -17.92 1.18
N GLY A 7 8.92 -17.77 -0.13
CA GLY A 7 9.97 -17.94 -1.13
C GLY A 7 10.14 -19.38 -1.63
N ASP A 8 9.17 -20.26 -1.34
CA ASP A 8 9.22 -21.70 -1.60
C ASP A 8 8.73 -22.06 -3.00
N VAL A 9 7.47 -21.75 -3.30
CA VAL A 9 6.82 -22.02 -4.60
C VAL A 9 7.01 -20.83 -5.55
N ILE A 10 7.02 -19.62 -4.99
CA ILE A 10 7.25 -18.36 -5.72
C ILE A 10 8.53 -17.76 -5.16
N ARG A 11 9.46 -17.34 -6.02
CA ARG A 11 10.72 -16.74 -5.55
C ARG A 11 10.43 -15.44 -4.80
N SER A 12 11.16 -15.23 -3.71
CA SER A 12 11.02 -14.04 -2.86
C SER A 12 11.11 -12.73 -3.61
N GLN A 13 11.97 -12.65 -4.64
CA GLN A 13 12.15 -11.45 -5.47
C GLN A 13 10.88 -11.07 -6.27
N ASP A 14 10.01 -12.04 -6.57
CA ASP A 14 8.79 -11.83 -7.33
C ASP A 14 7.61 -11.41 -6.42
N PHE A 15 7.79 -11.45 -5.10
CA PHE A 15 6.77 -11.10 -4.13
C PHE A 15 6.18 -9.69 -4.31
N PRO A 16 6.96 -8.61 -4.55
CA PRO A 16 6.40 -7.28 -4.80
C PRO A 16 5.51 -7.24 -6.05
N ILE A 17 5.86 -8.01 -7.10
CA ILE A 17 5.07 -8.10 -8.33
C ILE A 17 3.74 -8.81 -8.05
N VAL A 18 3.74 -9.89 -7.26
CA VAL A 18 2.51 -10.58 -6.84
C VAL A 18 1.60 -9.64 -6.05
N ILE A 19 2.15 -8.89 -5.10
CA ILE A 19 1.39 -7.90 -4.33
C ILE A 19 0.80 -6.84 -5.25
N ARG A 20 1.58 -6.32 -6.19
CA ARG A 20 1.11 -5.32 -7.16
C ARG A 20 -0.12 -5.82 -7.93
N PHE A 21 -0.06 -7.00 -8.54
CA PHE A 21 -1.17 -7.51 -9.36
C PHE A 21 -2.44 -7.77 -8.54
N ILE A 22 -2.30 -8.22 -7.29
CA ILE A 22 -3.45 -8.38 -6.40
C ILE A 22 -4.03 -6.99 -6.05
N SER A 23 -3.16 -6.02 -5.78
CA SER A 23 -3.56 -4.67 -5.38
C SER A 23 -4.19 -3.84 -6.50
N GLU A 24 -4.06 -4.24 -7.77
CA GLU A 24 -4.68 -3.56 -8.90
C GLU A 24 -6.19 -3.87 -9.03
N ASN A 25 -6.68 -4.91 -8.35
CA ASN A 25 -8.10 -5.30 -8.39
C ASN A 25 -8.89 -4.63 -7.24
N VAL A 26 -10.14 -4.21 -7.51
CA VAL A 26 -11.03 -3.57 -6.51
C VAL A 26 -11.22 -4.38 -5.23
N PRO A 27 -11.53 -5.70 -5.25
CA PRO A 27 -11.54 -6.48 -4.01
C PRO A 27 -10.13 -6.79 -3.48
N GLY A 28 -9.12 -6.71 -4.34
CA GLY A 28 -7.76 -7.16 -4.07
C GLY A 28 -6.90 -6.15 -3.31
N PHE A 29 -7.11 -4.84 -3.49
CA PHE A 29 -6.30 -3.83 -2.78
C PHE A 29 -6.50 -3.87 -1.26
N VAL A 30 -7.74 -4.08 -0.79
CA VAL A 30 -8.04 -4.22 0.64
C VAL A 30 -7.40 -5.49 1.20
N LEU A 31 -7.46 -6.60 0.46
CA LEU A 31 -6.83 -7.87 0.87
C LEU A 31 -5.31 -7.75 0.93
N ALA A 32 -4.70 -7.10 -0.07
CA ALA A 32 -3.27 -6.89 -0.12
C ALA A 32 -2.79 -5.98 1.03
N TRP A 33 -3.51 -4.89 1.31
CA TRP A 33 -3.20 -4.02 2.43
C TRP A 33 -3.33 -4.72 3.79
N ASN A 34 -4.40 -5.49 3.99
CA ASN A 34 -4.56 -6.30 5.21
C ASN A 34 -3.43 -7.31 5.39
N PHE A 35 -3.00 -7.96 4.32
CA PHE A 35 -1.86 -8.87 4.35
C PHE A 35 -0.58 -8.14 4.75
N VAL A 36 -0.30 -6.97 4.15
CA VAL A 36 0.87 -6.15 4.48
C VAL A 36 0.86 -5.74 5.95
N LYS A 37 -0.26 -5.27 6.49
CA LYS A 37 -0.37 -4.92 7.92
C LYS A 37 -0.05 -6.11 8.84
N GLN A 38 -0.63 -7.28 8.54
CA GLN A 38 -0.46 -8.48 9.37
C GLN A 38 0.95 -9.05 9.30
N LYS A 39 1.63 -8.89 8.16
CA LYS A 39 2.94 -9.49 7.86
C LYS A 39 4.07 -8.48 7.77
N TRP A 40 3.88 -7.27 8.30
CA TRP A 40 4.84 -6.18 8.12
C TRP A 40 6.22 -6.48 8.70
N ASP A 41 6.28 -7.08 9.90
CA ASP A 41 7.56 -7.48 10.50
C ASP A 41 8.27 -8.56 9.64
N ASP A 42 7.55 -9.56 9.15
CA ASP A 42 8.11 -10.59 8.26
C ASP A 42 8.63 -9.97 6.95
N ILE A 43 7.88 -9.01 6.38
CA ILE A 43 8.24 -8.29 5.16
C ILE A 43 9.50 -7.44 5.38
N THR A 44 9.58 -6.70 6.48
CA THR A 44 10.74 -5.83 6.80
C THR A 44 11.97 -6.60 7.28
N GLN A 45 11.79 -7.82 7.81
CA GLN A 45 12.89 -8.75 8.06
C GLN A 45 13.47 -9.29 6.75
N LYS A 46 12.61 -9.55 5.75
CA LYS A 46 13.01 -10.12 4.46
C LYS A 46 13.56 -9.09 3.47
N PHE A 47 13.00 -7.89 3.47
CA PHE A 47 13.41 -6.79 2.61
C PHE A 47 13.88 -5.61 3.47
N PRO A 48 15.11 -5.09 3.25
CA PRO A 48 15.61 -3.97 4.02
C PRO A 48 14.67 -2.75 3.96
N PRO A 49 14.48 -2.04 5.08
CA PRO A 49 13.82 -0.74 5.10
C PRO A 49 14.37 0.21 4.03
N GLY A 50 13.48 0.90 3.30
CA GLY A 50 13.87 1.81 2.23
C GLY A 50 14.31 1.15 0.91
N SER A 51 14.30 -0.19 0.82
CA SER A 51 14.56 -0.90 -0.44
C SER A 51 13.41 -0.75 -1.44
N PHE A 52 13.72 -0.92 -2.73
CA PHE A 52 12.72 -0.85 -3.80
C PHE A 52 11.52 -1.81 -3.61
N PRO A 53 11.69 -3.07 -3.16
CA PRO A 53 10.57 -3.95 -2.81
C PRO A 53 9.60 -3.36 -1.79
N ILE A 54 10.11 -2.77 -0.69
CA ILE A 54 9.28 -2.14 0.34
C ILE A 54 8.53 -0.95 -0.23
N GLN A 55 9.24 -0.07 -0.96
CA GLN A 55 8.61 1.06 -1.63
C GLN A 55 7.48 0.60 -2.55
N SER A 56 7.74 -0.39 -3.40
CA SER A 56 6.75 -0.93 -4.33
C SER A 56 5.52 -1.49 -3.60
N ILE A 57 5.73 -2.27 -2.53
CA ILE A 57 4.65 -2.85 -1.73
C ILE A 57 3.78 -1.75 -1.10
N VAL A 58 4.40 -0.77 -0.44
CA VAL A 58 3.68 0.34 0.21
C VAL A 58 2.89 1.13 -0.84
N THR A 59 3.54 1.65 -1.87
CA THR A 59 2.90 2.48 -2.88
C THR A 59 1.76 1.73 -3.59
N LYS A 60 1.94 0.46 -3.95
CA LYS A 60 0.92 -0.30 -4.70
C LYS A 60 -0.27 -0.75 -3.86
N THR A 61 -0.08 -1.03 -2.57
CA THR A 61 -1.19 -1.41 -1.70
C THR A 61 -2.04 -0.20 -1.29
N THR A 62 -1.46 0.99 -1.26
CA THR A 62 -2.17 2.21 -0.85
C THR A 62 -2.67 3.07 -2.02
N SER A 63 -2.21 2.85 -3.26
CA SER A 63 -2.47 3.75 -4.39
C SER A 63 -3.95 3.92 -4.75
N GLN A 64 -4.81 2.94 -4.41
CA GLN A 64 -6.25 3.00 -4.70
C GLN A 64 -7.07 3.69 -3.61
N PHE A 65 -6.48 3.99 -2.45
CA PHE A 65 -7.21 4.62 -1.37
C PHE A 65 -7.55 6.07 -1.72
N ALA A 66 -8.81 6.42 -1.52
CA ALA A 66 -9.36 7.73 -1.82
C ALA A 66 -10.42 8.15 -0.80
N THR A 67 -10.33 7.66 0.44
CA THR A 67 -11.23 8.04 1.54
C THR A 67 -10.43 8.40 2.79
N GLU A 68 -10.99 9.27 3.62
CA GLU A 68 -10.39 9.70 4.88
C GLU A 68 -10.19 8.55 5.87
N VAL A 69 -11.04 7.52 5.81
CA VAL A 69 -10.93 6.32 6.65
C VAL A 69 -9.61 5.60 6.36
N TYR A 70 -9.31 5.34 5.08
CA TYR A 70 -8.06 4.69 4.70
C TYR A 70 -6.84 5.57 4.92
N LEU A 71 -6.96 6.88 4.75
CA LEU A 71 -5.88 7.82 5.09
C LEU A 71 -5.49 7.71 6.57
N ASN A 72 -6.47 7.80 7.46
CA ASN A 72 -6.26 7.68 8.91
C ASN A 72 -5.72 6.30 9.30
N GLU A 73 -6.17 5.25 8.63
CA GLU A 73 -5.69 3.89 8.85
C GLU A 73 -4.20 3.75 8.50
N VAL A 74 -3.79 4.23 7.33
CA VAL A 74 -2.39 4.21 6.87
C VAL A 74 -1.50 5.01 7.81
N VAL A 75 -1.93 6.22 8.19
CA VAL A 75 -1.19 7.09 9.12
C VAL A 75 -1.04 6.42 10.48
N THR A 76 -2.12 5.87 11.03
CA THR A 76 -2.11 5.18 12.33
C THR A 76 -1.19 3.97 12.30
N PHE A 77 -1.28 3.15 11.25
CA PHE A 77 -0.47 1.96 11.09
C PHE A 77 1.04 2.29 11.11
N PHE A 78 1.49 3.21 10.25
CA PHE A 78 2.92 3.55 10.19
C PHE A 78 3.41 4.33 11.41
N ASN A 79 2.54 5.08 12.10
CA ASN A 79 2.87 5.72 13.38
C ASN A 79 3.03 4.70 14.52
N SER A 80 2.27 3.60 14.49
CA SER A 80 2.33 2.53 15.50
C SER A 80 3.48 1.55 15.29
N THR A 81 4.10 1.58 14.11
CA THR A 81 5.21 0.71 13.72
C THR A 81 6.55 1.28 14.19
N LYS A 82 7.62 0.46 14.19
CA LYS A 82 9.00 0.88 14.47
C LYS A 82 9.36 2.18 13.73
N SER A 83 10.11 3.07 14.40
CA SER A 83 10.47 4.41 13.90
C SER A 83 11.05 4.40 12.49
N SER A 84 11.87 3.39 12.15
CA SER A 84 12.46 3.23 10.82
C SER A 84 11.44 3.10 9.68
N SER A 85 10.22 2.61 9.96
CA SER A 85 9.15 2.50 8.97
C SER A 85 8.40 3.82 8.76
N ARG A 86 8.19 4.58 9.83
CA ARG A 86 7.52 5.88 9.79
C ARG A 86 8.29 6.90 8.95
N ASP A 87 9.61 6.89 9.09
CA ASP A 87 10.47 7.88 8.43
C ASP A 87 10.78 7.56 6.96
N MET A 88 10.31 6.42 6.45
CA MET A 88 10.52 6.04 5.05
C MET A 88 9.85 7.04 4.11
N TRP A 89 10.59 7.43 3.07
CA TRP A 89 10.10 8.36 2.07
C TRP A 89 8.81 7.85 1.38
N CYS A 90 8.74 6.55 1.10
CA CYS A 90 7.60 5.92 0.43
C CYS A 90 6.30 5.98 1.25
N VAL A 91 6.39 6.02 2.58
CA VAL A 91 5.22 6.17 3.46
C VAL A 91 4.67 7.58 3.34
N LYS A 92 5.55 8.59 3.32
CA LYS A 92 5.16 9.99 3.11
C LYS A 92 4.53 10.17 1.74
N GLU A 93 5.15 9.61 0.70
CA GLU A 93 4.61 9.61 -0.67
C GLU A 93 3.23 8.96 -0.74
N ALA A 94 3.06 7.79 -0.12
CA ALA A 94 1.78 7.09 -0.07
C ALA A 94 0.69 7.95 0.60
N ILE A 95 0.98 8.57 1.74
CA ILE A 95 0.04 9.45 2.44
C ILE A 95 -0.37 10.64 1.57
N GLU A 96 0.58 11.30 0.92
CA GLU A 96 0.28 12.42 0.02
C GLU A 96 -0.52 11.98 -1.21
N SER A 97 -0.21 10.81 -1.78
CA SER A 97 -0.98 10.25 -2.88
C SER A 97 -2.45 10.01 -2.50
N ILE A 98 -2.71 9.52 -1.29
CA ILE A 98 -4.10 9.30 -0.82
C ILE A 98 -4.83 10.64 -0.67
N LYS A 99 -4.18 11.66 -0.12
CA LYS A 99 -4.78 13.01 -0.01
C LYS A 99 -5.12 13.58 -1.38
N LEU A 100 -4.22 13.43 -2.35
CA LEU A 100 -4.46 13.86 -3.73
C LEU A 100 -5.65 13.12 -4.35
N ASN A 101 -5.77 11.81 -4.11
CA ASN A 101 -6.91 11.02 -4.58
C ASN A 101 -8.24 11.51 -3.97
N ILE A 102 -8.27 11.80 -2.66
CA ILE A 102 -9.45 12.34 -1.96
C ILE A 102 -9.84 13.68 -2.58
N GLN A 103 -8.88 14.60 -2.73
CA GLN A 103 -9.12 15.92 -3.33
C GLN A 103 -9.62 15.80 -4.77
N TRP A 104 -9.06 14.87 -5.55
CA TRP A 104 -9.49 14.63 -6.92
C TRP A 104 -10.93 14.13 -6.98
N ILE A 105 -11.32 13.17 -6.14
CA ILE A 105 -12.70 12.68 -6.07
C ILE A 105 -13.64 13.82 -5.70
N ASN A 106 -13.34 14.58 -4.65
CA ASN A 106 -14.20 15.67 -4.18
C ASN A 106 -14.42 16.75 -5.24
N ASN A 107 -13.40 17.05 -6.05
CA ASN A 107 -13.48 18.12 -7.06
C ASN A 107 -14.08 17.67 -8.39
N ASN A 108 -13.98 16.39 -8.76
CA ASN A 108 -14.28 15.94 -10.12
C ASN A 108 -15.47 14.97 -10.20
N LEU A 109 -15.88 14.33 -9.10
CA LEU A 109 -16.89 13.27 -9.14
C LEU A 109 -18.26 13.77 -9.59
N ASP A 110 -18.71 14.94 -9.13
CA ASP A 110 -20.01 15.49 -9.53
C ASP A 110 -20.01 15.98 -10.99
N SER A 111 -18.90 16.58 -11.43
CA SER A 111 -18.69 16.96 -12.82
C SER A 111 -18.71 15.74 -13.76
N LEU A 112 -18.07 14.64 -13.36
CA LEU A 112 -18.07 13.39 -14.13
C LEU A 112 -19.44 12.73 -14.19
N LYS A 113 -20.19 12.73 -13.08
CA LYS A 113 -21.58 12.21 -13.04
C LYS A 113 -22.54 13.00 -13.94
N THR A 114 -22.27 14.28 -14.14
CA THR A 114 -23.08 15.13 -15.01
C THR A 114 -22.72 14.95 -16.49
N TRP A 115 -21.47 14.58 -16.77
CA TRP A 115 -20.96 14.41 -18.14
C TRP A 115 -21.34 13.06 -18.77
N LEU A 116 -21.41 11.99 -17.98
CA LEU A 116 -21.85 10.64 -18.40
C LEU A 116 -23.37 10.49 -18.37
#